data_AF-A0A8C8W2Z2-F1
#
_entry.id   AF-A0A8C8W2Z2-F1
#
_cell.length_a   1.000
_cell.length_b   1.000
_cell.length_c   1.000
_cell.angle_alpha   90.00
_cell.angle_beta   90.00
_cell.angle_gamma   90.00
#
_symmetry.space_group_name_H-M   'P 1'
#
loop_
_entity.id
_entity.type
_entity.pdbx_description
1 polymer ?
#
loop_
_entity_poly.entity_id
_entity_poly.type
_entity_poly.pdbx_seq_one_letter_code
_entity_poly.pdbx_strand_id
1 'polypeptide(L)'
;MGLELYLDLMSQPCRAVYIFAKKNNIPFQLRTIDLLKGQHYTDDFAQVNPLRKVPALKDGDFVLAESGGAGGDLVNEGGSWEGALAHAGSLAVGPCISHFSL
;
A
#
# COMPACT_ATOMS: atom_id res chain seq x y z
N MET A 1 4.57 -16.42 5.22
CA MET A 1 4.94 -15.06 4.77
C MET A 1 3.68 -14.24 4.76
N GLY A 2 3.70 -12.99 5.23
CA GLY A 2 2.49 -12.22 5.48
C GLY A 2 2.63 -10.78 5.02
N LEU A 3 1.49 -10.20 4.64
CA LEU A 3 1.39 -8.87 4.07
C LEU A 3 1.91 -7.80 5.05
N GLU A 4 2.81 -6.94 4.60
CA GLU A 4 3.27 -5.76 5.33
C GLU A 4 2.77 -4.49 4.63
N LEU A 5 2.12 -3.61 5.37
CA LEU A 5 1.63 -2.31 4.88
C LEU A 5 2.41 -1.19 5.54
N TYR A 6 3.17 -0.44 4.75
CA TYR A 6 3.95 0.72 5.17
C TYR A 6 3.14 2.00 4.96
N LEU A 7 2.62 2.56 6.04
CA LEU A 7 1.58 3.60 6.00
C LEU A 7 1.89 4.73 6.98
N ASP A 8 1.48 5.95 6.63
CA ASP A 8 1.29 7.06 7.57
C ASP A 8 -0.21 7.36 7.66
N LEU A 9 -0.84 7.09 8.82
CA LEU A 9 -2.28 7.33 8.99
C LEU A 9 -2.66 8.82 9.00
N MET A 10 -1.69 9.74 9.01
CA MET A 10 -1.94 11.16 8.74
C MET A 10 -2.24 11.42 7.25
N SER A 11 -1.73 10.56 6.36
CA SER A 11 -1.95 10.66 4.92
C SER A 11 -3.29 10.04 4.52
N GLN A 12 -4.08 10.76 3.72
CA GLN A 12 -5.39 10.29 3.22
C GLN A 12 -5.31 8.96 2.43
N PRO A 13 -4.41 8.77 1.43
CA PRO A 13 -4.30 7.50 0.70
C PRO A 13 -3.91 6.33 1.60
N CYS A 14 -3.05 6.55 2.61
CA CYS A 14 -2.69 5.51 3.57
C CYS A 14 -3.87 5.04 4.42
N ARG A 15 -4.75 5.96 4.84
CA ARG A 15 -5.98 5.60 5.56
C ARG A 15 -6.93 4.79 4.69
N ALA A 16 -7.05 5.11 3.40
CA ALA A 16 -7.90 4.35 2.47
C ALA A 16 -7.44 2.89 2.40
N VAL A 17 -6.15 2.65 2.21
CA VAL A 17 -5.56 1.30 2.19
C VAL A 17 -5.75 0.58 3.53
N TYR A 18 -5.49 1.26 4.65
CA TYR A 18 -5.68 0.69 6.00
C TYR A 18 -7.14 0.27 6.24
N ILE A 19 -8.09 1.16 5.95
CA ILE A 19 -9.52 0.90 6.13
C ILE A 19 -9.95 -0.26 5.23
N PHE A 20 -9.52 -0.27 3.96
CA PHE A 20 -9.83 -1.34 3.03
C PHE A 20 -9.35 -2.70 3.56
N ALA A 21 -8.08 -2.78 3.97
CA ALA A 21 -7.51 -4.03 4.49
C ALA A 21 -8.24 -4.50 5.76
N LYS A 22 -8.56 -3.58 6.67
CA LYS A 22 -9.34 -3.90 7.88
C LYS A 22 -10.77 -4.34 7.58
N LYS A 23 -11.46 -3.66 6.65
CA LYS A 23 -12.85 -3.95 6.28
C LYS A 23 -12.98 -5.30 5.59
N ASN A 24 -11.99 -5.69 4.81
CA ASN A 24 -11.93 -6.98 4.13
C ASN A 24 -11.31 -8.10 4.99
N ASN A 25 -11.00 -7.83 6.27
CA ASN A 25 -10.34 -8.78 7.17
C ASN A 25 -9.05 -9.38 6.59
N ILE A 26 -8.32 -8.60 5.77
CA ILE A 26 -7.04 -9.03 5.23
C ILE A 26 -6.04 -9.02 6.40
N PRO A 27 -5.36 -10.14 6.69
CA PRO A 27 -4.33 -10.16 7.72
C PRO A 27 -3.09 -9.42 7.22
N PHE A 28 -2.67 -8.38 7.93
CA PHE A 28 -1.47 -7.62 7.60
C PHE A 28 -0.73 -7.15 8.84
N GLN A 29 0.56 -6.89 8.68
CA GLN A 29 1.40 -6.20 9.64
C GLN A 29 1.46 -4.72 9.25
N LEU A 30 1.05 -3.85 10.16
CA LEU A 30 1.15 -2.41 9.97
C LEU A 30 2.58 -1.94 10.32
N ARG A 31 3.24 -1.32 9.35
CA ARG A 31 4.52 -0.62 9.51
C ARG A 31 4.25 0.88 9.43
N THR A 32 4.23 1.56 10.57
CA THR A 32 3.99 3.01 10.59
C THR A 32 5.24 3.75 10.12
N ILE A 33 5.07 4.62 9.13
CA ILE A 33 6.12 5.52 8.64
C ILE A 33 5.73 6.95 9.01
N ASP A 34 6.49 7.59 9.87
CA ASP A 34 6.27 8.97 10.31
C ASP A 34 6.79 9.94 9.25
N LEU A 35 5.90 10.49 8.42
CA LEU A 35 6.26 11.44 7.37
C LEU A 35 6.74 12.77 7.94
N LEU A 36 6.19 13.19 9.09
CA LEU A 36 6.58 14.44 9.76
C LEU A 36 8.03 14.39 10.25
N LYS A 37 8.49 13.22 10.70
CA LYS A 37 9.90 12.98 11.05
C LYS A 37 10.78 12.59 9.86
N GLY A 38 10.22 12.52 8.66
CA GLY A 38 10.98 12.16 7.46
C GLY A 38 11.43 10.70 7.40
N GLN A 39 10.76 9.77 8.10
CA GLN A 39 11.19 8.36 8.14
C GLN A 39 11.21 7.68 6.76
N HIS A 40 10.37 8.15 5.85
CA HIS A 40 10.37 7.72 4.44
C HIS A 40 11.68 8.05 3.70
N TYR A 41 12.53 8.96 4.20
CA TYR A 41 13.85 9.22 3.63
C TYR A 41 14.96 8.31 4.15
N THR A 42 14.67 7.46 5.13
CA THR A 42 15.64 6.51 5.67
C THR A 42 16.02 5.44 4.64
N ASP A 43 17.24 4.91 4.76
CA ASP A 43 17.69 3.84 3.88
C ASP A 43 16.83 2.58 4.05
N ASP A 44 16.42 2.27 5.27
CA ASP A 44 15.52 1.16 5.61
C ASP A 44 14.23 1.21 4.76
N PHE A 45 13.58 2.36 4.67
CA PHE A 45 12.40 2.51 3.83
C PHE A 45 12.73 2.56 2.33
N ALA A 46 13.90 3.08 1.95
CA ALA A 46 14.35 3.08 0.56
C ALA A 46 14.58 1.66 0.01
N GLN A 47 14.97 0.70 0.86
CA GLN A 47 15.03 -0.72 0.50
C GLN A 47 13.65 -1.34 0.24
N VAL A 48 12.59 -0.79 0.85
CA VAL A 48 11.21 -1.19 0.58
C VAL A 48 10.73 -0.51 -0.70
N ASN A 49 10.69 0.82 -0.70
CA ASN A 49 10.27 1.61 -1.86
C ASN A 49 11.37 2.63 -2.21
N PRO A 50 12.12 2.42 -3.31
CA PRO A 50 13.15 3.37 -3.76
C PRO A 50 12.61 4.78 -4.02
N LEU A 51 11.30 4.92 -4.31
CA LEU A 51 10.65 6.22 -4.49
C LEU A 51 10.42 6.97 -3.18
N ARG A 52 10.62 6.32 -2.03
CA ARG A 52 10.48 6.91 -0.70
C ARG A 52 9.09 7.53 -0.47
N LYS A 53 8.05 6.89 -1.04
CA LYS A 53 6.64 7.30 -0.92
C LYS A 53 5.82 6.24 -0.18
N VAL A 54 4.79 6.71 0.52
CA VAL A 54 3.74 5.88 1.12
C VAL A 54 2.40 6.18 0.43
N PRO A 55 1.45 5.24 0.34
CA PRO A 55 1.50 3.88 0.89
C PRO A 55 2.47 2.95 0.11
N ALA A 56 3.02 1.95 0.80
CA ALA A 56 3.73 0.83 0.18
C ALA A 56 3.28 -0.51 0.80
N LEU A 57 3.25 -1.55 -0.01
CA LEU A 57 2.83 -2.90 0.35
C LEU A 57 3.98 -3.85 0.01
N LYS A 58 4.29 -4.77 0.93
CA LYS A 58 5.27 -5.83 0.71
C LYS A 58 4.67 -7.17 1.06
N ASP A 59 4.81 -8.14 0.16
CA ASP A 59 4.43 -9.54 0.38
C ASP A 59 5.57 -10.45 -0.07
N GLY A 60 6.42 -10.84 0.88
CA GLY A 60 7.67 -11.55 0.56
C GLY A 60 8.61 -10.69 -0.27
N ASP A 61 8.94 -11.15 -1.48
CA ASP A 61 9.78 -10.46 -2.46
C ASP A 61 8.99 -9.48 -3.36
N PHE A 62 7.66 -9.50 -3.29
CA PHE A 62 6.81 -8.58 -4.04
C PHE A 62 6.64 -7.27 -3.27
N VAL A 63 6.82 -6.14 -3.96
CA VAL A 63 6.56 -4.80 -3.42
C VAL A 63 5.68 -4.01 -4.39
N LEU A 64 4.64 -3.37 -3.85
CA LEU A 64 3.81 -2.40 -4.56
C LEU A 64 3.89 -1.03 -3.90
N ALA A 65 4.10 0.02 -4.67
CA ALA A 65 4.11 1.40 -4.18
C ALA A 65 3.60 2.40 -5.24
N GLU A 66 2.94 3.48 -4.81
CA GLU A 66 2.43 4.49 -5.73
C GLU A 66 3.49 5.51 -6.11
N SER A 67 3.62 5.74 -7.41
CA SER A 67 4.35 6.88 -7.94
C SER A 67 3.38 8.05 -8.01
N GLY A 68 3.49 9.00 -7.08
CA GLY A 68 2.65 10.21 -7.11
C GLY A 68 2.85 10.98 -8.42
N GLY A 69 1.87 10.87 -9.31
CA GLY A 69 1.75 11.52 -10.62
C GLY A 69 0.47 11.03 -11.30
N ALA A 70 -0.22 11.88 -12.06
CA ALA A 70 -1.51 11.62 -12.72
C ALA A 70 -1.46 10.55 -13.86
N GLY A 71 -0.59 9.55 -13.75
CA GLY A 71 -0.45 8.47 -14.70
C GLY A 71 0.76 7.61 -14.36
N GLY A 72 0.50 6.38 -13.90
CA GLY A 72 1.49 5.31 -13.85
C GLY A 72 1.94 4.94 -12.44
N ASP A 73 1.25 3.95 -11.89
CA ASP A 73 1.80 3.03 -10.89
C ASP A 73 3.20 2.57 -11.35
N LEU A 74 4.24 2.78 -10.53
CA LEU A 74 5.53 2.13 -10.77
C LEU A 74 5.40 0.68 -10.31
N VAL A 75 4.84 -0.07 -11.25
CA VAL A 75 4.62 -1.50 -11.22
C VAL A 75 5.96 -2.19 -11.48
N ASN A 76 6.58 -2.74 -10.45
CA ASN A 76 7.40 -3.92 -10.67
C ASN A 76 6.42 -5.10 -10.74
N GLU A 77 6.02 -5.44 -11.97
CA GLU A 77 5.10 -6.52 -12.38
C GLU A 77 3.58 -6.35 -12.07
N GLY A 78 2.83 -5.97 -13.12
CA GLY A 78 1.39 -6.13 -13.36
C GLY A 78 0.26 -5.72 -12.38
N GLY A 79 0.46 -5.20 -11.17
CA GLY A 79 -0.62 -5.15 -10.16
C GLY A 79 -1.26 -3.79 -9.84
N SER A 80 -2.58 -3.63 -10.03
CA SER A 80 -3.38 -2.60 -9.32
C SER A 80 -3.40 -2.88 -7.81
N TRP A 81 -3.55 -1.87 -6.95
CA TRP A 81 -3.76 -2.02 -5.49
C TRP A 81 -4.86 -2.99 -5.15
N GLU A 82 -5.94 -2.97 -5.91
CA GLU A 82 -7.06 -3.91 -5.74
C GLU A 82 -6.61 -5.35 -6.00
N GLY A 83 -5.83 -5.55 -7.07
CA GLY A 83 -5.26 -6.84 -7.43
C GLY A 83 -4.25 -7.34 -6.42
N ALA A 84 -3.37 -6.47 -5.91
CA ALA A 84 -2.38 -6.82 -4.89
C ALA A 84 -3.04 -7.16 -3.55
N LEU A 85 -4.05 -6.39 -3.14
CA LEU A 85 -4.81 -6.68 -1.93
C LEU A 85 -5.70 -7.91 -2.09
N ALA A 86 -6.23 -8.17 -3.29
CA ALA A 86 -6.97 -9.40 -3.61
C ALA A 86 -6.05 -10.62 -3.62
N HIS A 87 -4.84 -10.51 -4.16
CA HIS A 87 -3.84 -11.57 -4.15
C HIS A 87 -3.39 -11.88 -2.71
N ALA A 88 -3.10 -10.84 -1.92
CA ALA A 88 -2.76 -10.99 -0.51
C ALA A 88 -3.95 -11.46 0.36
N GLY A 89 -5.18 -11.23 -0.09
CA GLY A 89 -6.42 -11.52 0.66
C GLY A 89 -7.20 -12.76 0.20
N SER A 90 -6.85 -13.40 -0.92
CA SER A 90 -7.42 -14.59 -1.58
C SER A 90 -8.97 -14.79 -1.66
N LEU A 91 -9.84 -13.99 -1.03
CA LEU A 91 -11.32 -14.09 -1.13
C LEU A 91 -12.00 -12.90 -0.40
N ALA A 92 -12.10 -11.71 -1.02
CA ALA A 92 -13.00 -10.65 -0.50
C ALA A 92 -13.30 -9.46 -1.44
N VAL A 93 -12.89 -9.44 -2.71
CA VAL A 93 -13.16 -8.27 -3.58
C VAL A 93 -14.53 -8.38 -4.25
N GLY A 94 -15.57 -8.01 -3.50
CA GLY A 94 -16.89 -7.64 -4.04
C GLY A 94 -16.89 -6.22 -4.66
N PRO A 95 -17.94 -5.83 -5.40
CA PRO A 95 -17.96 -4.68 -6.32
C PRO A 95 -18.11 -3.32 -5.62
N CYS A 96 -17.20 -2.99 -4.68
CA CYS A 96 -17.26 -1.73 -3.92
C CYS A 96 -16.40 -0.60 -4.51
N ILE A 97 -15.77 -0.77 -5.68
CA ILE A 97 -14.80 0.23 -6.20
C ILE A 97 -15.45 1.34 -7.06
N SER A 98 -16.75 1.27 -7.37
CA SER A 98 -17.40 2.29 -8.22
C SER A 98 -17.69 3.65 -7.55
N HIS A 99 -17.10 3.97 -6.39
CA HIS A 99 -17.41 5.22 -5.68
C HIS A 99 -16.23 5.98 -5.05
N PHE A 100 -14.99 5.63 -5.37
CA PHE A 100 -13.81 6.38 -4.92
C PHE A 100 -13.18 7.16 -6.09
N SER A 101 -13.99 8.03 -6.70
CA SER A 101 -13.51 9.11 -7.56
C SER A 101 -14.26 10.38 -7.15
N LEU A 102 -13.60 11.17 -6.31
CA LEU A 102 -13.91 12.58 -6.03
C LEU A 102 -12.60 13.34 -5.95
#